data_AF-A0A094IDK0-F1
#
_entry.id   AF-A0A094IDK0-F1
#
_cell.length_a   1.000
_cell.length_b   1.000
_cell.length_c   1.000
_cell.angle_alpha   90.00
_cell.angle_beta   90.00
_cell.angle_gamma   90.00
#
_symmetry.space_group_name_H-M   'P 1'
#
loop_
_entity.id
_entity.type
_entity.pdbx_description
1 polymer ?
#
loop_
_entity_poly.entity_id
_entity_poly.type
_entity_poly.pdbx_seq_one_letter_code
_entity_poly.pdbx_strand_id
1 'polypeptide(L)'
;IKLHINHITKVEFFLAFKAAYYAAITESNVKGGFRGAGLIPFNPEAVVSKLDVKLQTPTPTSARSAIASPWLQTPTLTSARSAIASPWVSQTPQNLIEAVSQSEYIKTRIAYHQGSSPTPILVAVDQLAKGTQALAHSVTLLVAENHTLKKANEALSKRRRAKKTRVRLGGSLTIEDAHDLLAQKEVQEQVERETQENGGRRTRTETAPQCCGRCGKPGHNVHTCYEDKEMSDVYISE
;
A
#
# COMPACT_ATOMS: atom_id res chain seq x y z
N ILE A 1 -9.14 -8.87 -32.74
CA ILE A 1 -8.37 -8.47 -31.54
C ILE A 1 -7.97 -7.02 -31.76
N LYS A 2 -8.57 -6.06 -31.04
CA LYS A 2 -8.05 -4.67 -31.04
C LYS A 2 -6.68 -4.73 -30.36
N LEU A 3 -5.64 -4.57 -31.16
CA LEU A 3 -4.25 -4.60 -30.74
C LEU A 3 -4.05 -3.60 -29.58
N HIS A 4 -3.39 -4.02 -28.51
CA HIS A 4 -2.95 -3.23 -27.34
C HIS A 4 -3.87 -3.03 -26.11
N ILE A 5 -5.03 -3.69 -25.97
CA ILE A 5 -5.79 -3.65 -24.70
C ILE A 5 -5.54 -4.93 -23.88
N ASN A 6 -4.60 -4.87 -22.93
CA ASN A 6 -4.30 -5.97 -21.97
C ASN A 6 -5.21 -5.96 -20.73
N HIS A 7 -6.14 -5.02 -20.63
CA HIS A 7 -6.96 -4.82 -19.44
C HIS A 7 -8.42 -4.55 -19.85
N ILE A 8 -9.34 -5.34 -19.31
CA ILE A 8 -10.79 -5.15 -19.46
C ILE A 8 -11.35 -4.65 -18.12
N THR A 9 -12.12 -3.56 -18.14
CA THR A 9 -12.76 -3.08 -16.91
C THR A 9 -13.86 -4.04 -16.48
N LYS A 10 -14.25 -4.00 -15.20
CA LYS A 10 -15.31 -4.87 -14.68
C LYS A 10 -16.65 -4.71 -15.41
N VAL A 11 -16.95 -3.49 -15.85
CA VAL A 11 -18.20 -3.13 -16.56
C VAL A 11 -18.18 -3.72 -17.97
N GLU A 12 -17.09 -3.48 -18.72
CA GLU A 12 -16.89 -4.05 -20.06
C GLU A 12 -16.85 -5.59 -20.03
N PHE A 13 -16.26 -6.18 -18.99
CA PHE A 13 -16.24 -7.63 -18.80
C PHE A 13 -17.65 -8.20 -18.68
N PHE A 14 -18.54 -7.58 -17.90
CA PHE A 14 -19.91 -8.07 -17.76
C PHE A 14 -20.68 -8.06 -19.08
N LEU A 15 -20.50 -7.02 -19.89
CA LEU A 15 -21.13 -6.92 -21.21
C LEU A 15 -20.56 -7.96 -22.18
N ALA A 16 -19.23 -8.08 -22.24
CA ALA A 16 -18.57 -9.09 -23.06
C ALA A 16 -18.97 -10.52 -22.63
N PHE A 17 -19.04 -10.77 -21.32
CA PHE A 17 -19.49 -12.04 -20.76
C PHE A 17 -20.95 -12.33 -21.13
N LYS A 18 -21.87 -11.37 -21.02
CA LYS A 18 -23.27 -11.54 -21.43
C LYS A 18 -23.37 -11.93 -22.90
N ALA A 19 -22.67 -11.22 -23.77
CA ALA A 19 -22.65 -11.51 -25.20
C ALA A 19 -22.09 -12.90 -25.49
N ALA A 20 -20.95 -13.25 -24.88
CA ALA A 20 -20.33 -14.57 -25.01
C ALA A 20 -21.22 -15.69 -24.45
N TYR A 21 -21.90 -15.45 -23.32
CA TYR A 21 -22.79 -16.40 -22.69
C TYR A 21 -23.97 -16.75 -23.61
N TYR A 22 -24.65 -15.76 -24.19
CA TYR A 22 -25.74 -16.04 -25.13
C TYR A 22 -25.25 -16.68 -26.44
N ALA A 23 -24.04 -16.34 -26.91
CA ALA A 23 -23.44 -17.00 -28.06
C ALA A 23 -23.06 -18.47 -27.76
N ALA A 24 -22.68 -18.78 -26.51
CA ALA A 24 -22.21 -20.10 -26.11
C ALA A 24 -23.35 -21.04 -25.67
N ILE A 25 -24.39 -20.53 -25.00
CA ILE A 25 -25.53 -21.30 -24.50
C ILE A 25 -26.53 -21.51 -25.66
N THR A 26 -26.10 -22.31 -26.64
CA THR A 26 -26.96 -22.81 -27.71
C THR A 26 -27.39 -24.24 -27.42
N GLU A 27 -28.54 -24.65 -27.96
CA GLU A 27 -29.04 -26.01 -27.78
C GLU A 27 -28.01 -27.07 -28.23
N SER A 28 -27.30 -26.81 -29.34
CA SER A 28 -26.25 -27.70 -29.85
C SER A 28 -25.07 -27.83 -28.88
N ASN A 29 -24.59 -26.72 -28.33
CA ASN A 29 -23.47 -26.70 -27.36
C ASN A 29 -23.87 -27.39 -26.06
N VAL A 30 -25.08 -27.14 -25.58
CA VAL A 30 -25.63 -27.79 -24.38
C VAL A 30 -25.73 -29.29 -24.61
N LYS A 31 -26.38 -29.75 -25.69
CA LYS A 31 -26.43 -31.17 -26.07
C LYS A 31 -25.03 -31.78 -26.27
N GLY A 32 -24.08 -31.02 -26.80
CA GLY A 32 -22.68 -31.40 -26.92
C GLY A 32 -22.01 -31.64 -25.56
N GLY A 33 -22.27 -30.76 -24.60
CA GLY A 33 -21.81 -30.93 -23.21
C GLY A 33 -22.41 -32.18 -22.56
N PHE A 34 -23.71 -32.43 -22.72
CA PHE A 34 -24.36 -33.66 -22.25
C PHE A 34 -23.77 -34.93 -22.88
N ARG A 35 -23.45 -34.89 -24.19
CA ARG A 35 -22.74 -35.99 -24.86
C ARG A 35 -21.34 -36.21 -24.28
N GLY A 36 -20.56 -35.13 -24.12
CA GLY A 36 -19.20 -35.21 -23.56
C GLY A 36 -19.16 -35.73 -22.12
N ALA A 37 -20.20 -35.44 -21.34
CA ALA A 37 -20.38 -35.96 -19.99
C ALA A 37 -20.98 -37.39 -19.93
N GLY A 38 -21.39 -37.97 -21.07
CA GLY A 38 -22.02 -39.29 -21.13
C GLY A 38 -23.48 -39.33 -20.66
N LEU A 39 -24.13 -38.18 -20.54
CA LEU A 39 -25.52 -38.06 -20.06
C LEU A 39 -26.56 -38.25 -21.18
N ILE A 40 -26.22 -37.94 -22.44
CA ILE A 40 -27.12 -38.09 -23.60
C ILE A 40 -26.37 -38.68 -24.82
N PRO A 41 -26.90 -39.72 -25.50
CA PRO A 41 -27.91 -40.64 -24.97
C PRO A 41 -27.38 -41.25 -23.66
N PHE A 42 -28.26 -41.41 -22.67
CA PHE A 42 -27.88 -41.93 -21.36
C PHE A 42 -27.15 -43.27 -21.51
N ASN A 43 -25.85 -43.29 -21.23
CA ASN A 43 -25.01 -44.49 -21.30
C ASN A 43 -24.32 -44.74 -19.95
N PRO A 44 -25.00 -45.40 -19.00
CA PRO A 44 -24.48 -45.65 -17.66
C PRO A 44 -23.21 -46.51 -17.67
N GLU A 45 -23.00 -47.36 -18.69
CA GLU A 45 -21.83 -48.24 -18.81
C GLU A 45 -20.51 -47.47 -18.95
N ALA A 46 -20.54 -46.25 -19.53
CA ALA A 46 -19.36 -45.40 -19.66
C ALA A 46 -18.84 -44.87 -18.30
N VAL A 47 -19.71 -44.84 -17.28
CA VAL A 47 -19.37 -44.47 -15.90
C VAL A 47 -18.98 -45.72 -15.12
N VAL A 48 -19.79 -46.79 -15.21
CA VAL A 48 -19.57 -48.06 -14.47
C VAL A 48 -18.22 -48.70 -14.84
N SER A 49 -17.83 -48.69 -16.12
CA SER A 49 -16.53 -49.20 -16.58
C SER A 49 -15.30 -48.44 -16.03
N LYS A 50 -15.48 -47.20 -15.55
CA LYS A 50 -14.41 -46.39 -14.93
C LYS A 50 -14.37 -46.51 -13.39
N LEU A 51 -15.39 -47.12 -12.79
CA LEU A 51 -15.51 -47.28 -11.34
C LEU A 51 -14.80 -48.53 -10.79
N ASP A 52 -14.19 -49.35 -11.65
CA ASP A 52 -13.37 -50.49 -11.24
C ASP A 52 -11.98 -50.02 -10.75
N VAL A 53 -12.00 -49.17 -9.71
CA VAL A 53 -10.83 -48.60 -9.07
C VAL A 53 -10.28 -49.63 -8.10
N LYS A 54 -9.28 -50.41 -8.52
CA LYS A 54 -8.48 -51.22 -7.60
C LYS A 54 -7.69 -50.29 -6.68
N LEU A 55 -8.21 -50.05 -5.47
CA LEU A 55 -7.52 -49.31 -4.43
C LEU A 55 -6.24 -50.08 -4.04
N GLN A 56 -5.09 -49.69 -4.59
CA GLN A 56 -3.79 -50.12 -4.09
C GLN A 56 -3.39 -49.20 -2.93
N THR A 57 -3.28 -49.77 -1.73
CA THR A 57 -2.71 -49.06 -0.58
C THR A 57 -1.20 -48.95 -0.78
N PRO A 58 -0.60 -47.76 -0.84
CA PRO A 58 0.86 -47.64 -0.86
C PRO A 58 1.43 -48.17 0.46
N THR A 59 2.44 -49.05 0.36
CA THR A 59 3.18 -49.61 1.49
C THR A 59 3.75 -48.49 2.38
N PRO A 60 3.64 -48.55 3.72
CA PRO A 60 4.15 -47.51 4.59
C PRO A 60 5.68 -47.51 4.56
N THR A 61 6.27 -46.44 4.02
CA THR A 61 7.71 -46.17 4.17
C THR A 61 7.94 -45.66 5.60
N SER A 62 8.56 -46.49 6.42
CA SER A 62 9.12 -46.10 7.70
C SER A 62 10.27 -45.11 7.45
N ALA A 63 10.01 -43.82 7.62
CA ALA A 63 11.03 -42.79 7.74
C ALA A 63 10.88 -42.09 9.10
N ARG A 64 11.53 -42.70 10.08
CA ARG A 64 11.86 -42.12 11.37
C ARG A 64 12.97 -41.09 11.12
N SER A 65 12.73 -39.81 11.41
CA SER A 65 13.63 -38.93 12.19
C SER A 65 13.37 -37.45 11.93
N ALA A 66 12.87 -36.80 13.00
CA ALA A 66 13.17 -35.44 13.43
C ALA A 66 13.54 -34.39 12.37
N ILE A 67 12.56 -33.55 12.02
CA ILE A 67 12.82 -32.12 11.82
C ILE A 67 11.85 -31.39 12.73
N ALA A 68 12.36 -31.02 13.90
CA ALA A 68 11.70 -30.05 14.77
C ALA A 68 11.63 -28.70 14.02
N SER A 69 10.44 -28.14 13.96
CA SER A 69 10.14 -26.85 13.33
C SER A 69 11.00 -25.71 13.92
N PRO A 70 11.73 -24.93 13.11
CA PRO A 70 12.60 -23.84 13.59
C PRO A 70 11.93 -22.59 14.17
N TRP A 71 10.60 -22.50 14.24
CA TRP A 71 9.88 -21.24 14.48
C TRP A 71 9.27 -21.05 15.87
N LEU A 72 9.81 -21.72 16.88
CA LEU A 72 9.51 -21.43 18.29
C LEU A 72 10.81 -21.49 19.10
N GLN A 73 11.69 -20.52 18.90
CA GLN A 73 12.73 -20.20 19.88
C GLN A 73 12.42 -18.83 20.47
N THR A 74 11.59 -18.85 21.51
CA THR A 74 11.53 -17.82 22.53
C THR A 74 12.84 -17.84 23.32
N PRO A 75 13.58 -16.73 23.44
CA PRO A 75 14.76 -16.69 24.29
C PRO A 75 14.29 -16.78 25.75
N THR A 76 14.50 -17.94 26.36
CA THR A 76 14.29 -18.15 27.79
C THR A 76 15.39 -17.41 28.54
N LEU A 77 14.98 -16.35 29.25
CA LEU A 77 15.78 -15.54 30.16
C LEU A 77 16.10 -16.36 31.43
N THR A 78 16.84 -17.47 31.32
CA THR A 78 17.20 -18.32 32.48
C THR A 78 18.50 -19.11 32.28
N SER A 79 19.47 -18.57 31.53
CA SER A 79 20.85 -19.08 31.54
C SER A 79 21.83 -17.93 31.73
N ALA A 80 21.71 -17.24 32.86
CA ALA A 80 22.60 -16.15 33.27
C ALA A 80 23.42 -16.49 34.52
N ARG A 81 23.57 -17.77 34.85
CA ARG A 81 24.45 -18.19 35.95
C ARG A 81 25.13 -19.49 35.57
N SER A 82 26.46 -19.45 35.51
CA SER A 82 27.38 -20.58 35.26
C SER A 82 27.54 -21.06 33.82
N ALA A 83 27.94 -20.16 32.92
CA ALA A 83 29.08 -20.46 32.08
C ALA A 83 30.25 -19.67 32.66
N ILE A 84 31.38 -20.31 32.92
CA ILE A 84 32.63 -19.62 33.25
C ILE A 84 32.91 -18.70 32.06
N ALA A 85 32.59 -17.42 32.21
CA ALA A 85 32.63 -16.46 31.12
C ALA A 85 34.08 -16.30 30.71
N SER A 86 34.43 -16.80 29.51
CA SER A 86 35.66 -16.38 28.87
C SER A 86 35.69 -14.84 28.87
N PRO A 87 36.79 -14.20 29.32
CA PRO A 87 36.89 -12.75 29.32
C PRO A 87 36.52 -12.20 27.94
N TRP A 88 35.57 -11.26 27.89
CA TRP A 88 35.14 -10.63 26.65
C TRP A 88 36.35 -10.00 25.94
N VAL A 89 36.45 -10.24 24.63
CA VAL A 89 37.49 -9.66 23.77
C VAL A 89 36.84 -8.63 22.85
N SER A 90 37.54 -7.53 22.57
CA SER A 90 37.04 -6.49 21.67
C SER A 90 36.68 -7.05 20.30
N GLN A 91 35.42 -6.91 19.92
CA GLN A 91 34.89 -7.35 18.63
C GLN A 91 33.76 -6.43 18.16
N THR A 92 33.39 -6.52 16.88
CA THR A 92 32.24 -5.78 16.34
C THR A 92 30.96 -6.34 16.97
N PRO A 93 30.16 -5.54 17.70
CA PRO A 93 28.93 -6.04 18.28
C PRO A 93 27.86 -6.21 17.19
N GLN A 94 27.22 -7.39 17.17
CA GLN A 94 26.18 -7.73 16.20
C GLN A 94 24.76 -7.60 16.78
N ASN A 95 24.64 -7.50 18.11
CA ASN A 95 23.38 -7.33 18.81
C ASN A 95 23.54 -6.42 20.05
N LEU A 96 22.40 -6.11 20.69
CA LEU A 96 22.36 -5.20 21.83
C LEU A 96 23.17 -5.70 23.05
N ILE A 97 23.13 -7.01 23.31
CA ILE A 97 23.83 -7.61 24.46
C ILE A 97 25.34 -7.46 24.27
N GLU A 98 25.83 -7.78 23.07
CA GLU A 98 27.23 -7.60 22.71
C GLU A 98 27.67 -6.13 22.73
N ALA A 99 26.80 -5.20 22.31
CA ALA A 99 27.09 -3.77 22.39
C ALA A 99 27.26 -3.30 23.84
N VAL A 100 26.43 -3.79 24.76
CA VAL A 100 26.57 -3.54 26.19
C VAL A 100 27.87 -4.15 26.72
N SER A 101 28.17 -5.41 26.40
CA SER A 101 29.43 -6.07 26.79
C SER A 101 30.67 -5.35 26.27
N GLN A 102 30.65 -4.89 25.01
CA GLN A 102 31.73 -4.09 24.41
C GLN A 102 31.90 -2.75 25.13
N SER A 103 30.80 -2.08 25.51
CA SER A 103 30.85 -0.82 26.24
C SER A 103 31.47 -0.98 27.65
N GLU A 104 31.07 -2.01 28.38
CA GLU A 104 31.61 -2.32 29.72
C GLU A 104 33.08 -2.74 29.64
N TYR A 105 33.46 -3.48 28.60
CA TYR A 105 34.86 -3.80 28.31
C TYR A 105 35.70 -2.53 28.10
N ILE A 106 35.23 -1.57 27.29
CA ILE A 106 35.94 -0.31 27.05
C ILE A 106 36.06 0.50 28.35
N LYS A 107 34.97 0.65 29.12
CA LYS A 107 34.97 1.37 30.42
C LYS A 107 35.99 0.78 31.39
N THR A 108 36.01 -0.56 31.51
CA THR A 108 36.94 -1.28 32.36
C THR A 108 38.39 -1.01 31.94
N ARG A 109 38.68 -1.08 30.64
CA ARG A 109 40.03 -0.82 30.11
C ARG A 109 40.51 0.61 30.37
N ILE A 110 39.62 1.59 30.30
CA ILE A 110 39.93 2.99 30.63
C ILE A 110 40.20 3.14 32.13
N ALA A 111 39.37 2.56 32.99
CA ALA A 111 39.49 2.69 34.44
C ALA A 111 40.81 2.12 34.99
N TYR A 112 41.30 1.02 34.43
CA TYR A 112 42.53 0.36 34.86
C TYR A 112 43.77 0.75 34.05
N HIS A 113 43.69 1.78 33.21
CA HIS A 113 44.82 2.19 32.36
C HIS A 113 45.93 2.88 33.17
N GLN A 114 47.13 2.29 33.23
CA GLN A 114 48.28 2.80 34.00
C GLN A 114 49.36 3.44 33.11
N GLY A 115 48.96 4.23 32.11
CA GLY A 115 49.91 4.94 31.24
C GLY A 115 50.62 4.08 30.20
N SER A 116 50.10 2.88 29.91
CA SER A 116 50.53 2.06 28.78
C SER A 116 49.98 2.60 27.44
N SER A 117 50.24 1.91 26.33
CA SER A 117 49.74 2.36 25.02
C SER A 117 48.20 2.30 24.95
N PRO A 118 47.51 3.36 24.50
CA PRO A 118 46.04 3.38 24.38
C PRO A 118 45.52 2.59 23.17
N THR A 119 46.39 2.05 22.31
CA THR A 119 46.01 1.35 21.05
C THR A 119 44.89 0.31 21.22
N PRO A 120 44.89 -0.56 22.25
CA PRO A 120 43.80 -1.52 22.40
C PRO A 120 42.42 -0.90 22.71
N ILE A 121 42.41 0.26 23.38
CA ILE A 121 41.18 1.00 23.66
C ILE A 121 40.65 1.61 22.35
N LEU A 122 41.54 2.19 21.54
CA LEU A 122 41.19 2.73 20.23
C LEU A 122 40.60 1.65 19.31
N VAL A 123 41.22 0.47 19.26
CA VAL A 123 40.69 -0.68 18.51
C VAL A 123 39.29 -1.06 18.99
N ALA A 124 39.05 -1.08 20.30
CA ALA A 124 37.73 -1.42 20.83
C ALA A 124 36.66 -0.36 20.48
N VAL A 125 37.03 0.92 20.46
CA VAL A 125 36.18 2.03 20.01
C VAL A 125 35.88 1.93 18.51
N ASP A 126 36.87 1.62 17.68
CA ASP A 126 36.66 1.41 16.24
C ASP A 126 35.70 0.25 15.96
N GLN A 127 35.79 -0.83 16.72
CA GLN A 127 34.86 -1.95 16.60
C GLN A 127 33.44 -1.60 17.03
N LEU A 128 33.29 -0.78 18.07
CA LEU A 128 31.98 -0.26 18.47
C LEU A 128 31.38 0.61 17.36
N ALA A 129 32.18 1.52 16.78
CA ALA A 129 31.74 2.38 15.68
C ALA A 129 31.28 1.57 14.45
N LYS A 130 32.02 0.52 14.08
CA LYS A 130 31.63 -0.41 13.00
C LYS A 130 30.33 -1.14 13.31
N GLY A 131 30.12 -1.57 14.55
CA GLY A 131 28.87 -2.19 14.99
C GLY A 131 27.69 -1.23 14.91
N THR A 132 27.87 0.02 15.36
CA THR A 132 26.86 1.07 15.23
C THR A 132 26.50 1.34 13.77
N GLN A 133 27.48 1.37 12.86
CA GLN A 133 27.24 1.53 11.43
C GLN A 133 26.41 0.38 10.85
N ALA A 134 26.75 -0.88 11.19
CA ALA A 134 25.99 -2.05 10.75
C ALA A 134 24.52 -2.03 11.25
N LEU A 135 24.31 -1.63 12.50
CA LEU A 135 22.98 -1.46 13.08
C LEU A 135 22.21 -0.32 12.40
N ALA A 136 22.85 0.82 12.11
CA ALA A 136 22.22 1.95 11.42
C ALA A 136 21.73 1.57 10.01
N HIS A 137 22.53 0.80 9.26
CA HIS A 137 22.11 0.25 7.97
C HIS A 137 20.90 -0.68 8.11
N SER A 138 20.94 -1.58 9.10
CA SER A 138 19.83 -2.49 9.38
C SER A 138 18.54 -1.74 9.74
N VAL A 139 18.65 -0.71 10.59
CA VAL A 139 17.51 0.15 10.96
C VAL A 139 16.94 0.88 9.74
N THR A 140 17.78 1.36 8.84
CA THR A 140 17.34 2.05 7.62
C THR A 140 16.52 1.10 6.72
N LEU A 141 16.98 -0.14 6.54
CA LEU A 141 16.25 -1.17 5.79
C LEU A 141 14.90 -1.48 6.47
N LEU A 142 14.90 -1.70 7.79
CA LEU A 142 13.69 -1.99 8.55
C LEU A 142 12.67 -0.84 8.49
N VAL A 143 13.13 0.42 8.51
CA VAL A 143 12.25 1.59 8.38
C VAL A 143 11.62 1.64 6.99
N ALA A 144 12.39 1.39 5.93
CA ALA A 144 11.89 1.35 4.56
C ALA A 144 10.86 0.23 4.34
N GLU A 145 11.13 -0.97 4.85
CA GLU A 145 10.20 -2.10 4.82
C GLU A 145 8.92 -1.80 5.62
N ASN A 146 9.05 -1.27 6.83
CA ASN A 146 7.89 -0.89 7.65
C ASN A 146 7.01 0.15 6.95
N HIS A 147 7.59 1.12 6.26
CA HIS A 147 6.82 2.09 5.49
C HIS A 147 6.04 1.43 4.34
N THR A 148 6.70 0.52 3.62
CA THR A 148 6.09 -0.26 2.54
C THR A 148 4.94 -1.11 3.06
N LEU A 149 5.15 -1.81 4.18
CA LEU A 149 4.13 -2.63 4.84
C LEU A 149 2.95 -1.79 5.33
N LYS A 150 3.20 -0.61 5.90
CA LYS A 150 2.13 0.31 6.32
C LYS A 150 1.26 0.75 5.14
N LYS A 151 1.88 1.16 4.03
CA LYS A 151 1.15 1.52 2.80
C LYS A 151 0.33 0.36 2.24
N ALA A 152 0.92 -0.84 2.18
CA ALA A 152 0.22 -2.04 1.73
C ALA A 152 -0.97 -2.38 2.64
N ASN A 153 -0.79 -2.29 3.96
CA ASN A 153 -1.85 -2.53 4.94
C ASN A 153 -2.98 -1.50 4.85
N GLU A 154 -2.67 -0.23 4.58
CA GLU A 154 -3.67 0.81 4.35
C GLU A 154 -4.51 0.49 3.10
N ALA A 155 -3.84 0.15 1.98
CA ALA A 155 -4.50 -0.23 0.74
C ALA A 155 -5.38 -1.49 0.91
N LEU A 156 -4.88 -2.51 1.59
CA LEU A 156 -5.63 -3.72 1.92
C LEU A 156 -6.83 -3.40 2.82
N SER A 157 -6.65 -2.53 3.82
CA SER A 157 -7.73 -2.11 4.71
C SER A 157 -8.82 -1.36 3.95
N LYS A 158 -8.46 -0.43 3.06
CA LYS A 158 -9.41 0.25 2.15
C LYS A 158 -10.19 -0.75 1.30
N ARG A 159 -9.50 -1.71 0.67
CA ARG A 159 -10.12 -2.77 -0.14
C ARG A 159 -11.08 -3.63 0.66
N ARG A 160 -10.71 -4.04 1.88
CA ARG A 160 -11.56 -4.84 2.77
C ARG A 160 -12.81 -4.07 3.19
N ARG A 161 -12.68 -2.78 3.51
CA ARG A 161 -13.83 -1.91 3.83
C ARG A 161 -14.77 -1.76 2.64
N ALA A 162 -14.26 -1.45 1.45
CA ALA A 162 -15.08 -1.37 0.23
C ALA A 162 -15.85 -2.66 -0.06
N LYS A 163 -15.19 -3.83 0.06
CA LYS A 163 -15.85 -5.14 -0.08
C LYS A 163 -16.95 -5.33 0.97
N LYS A 164 -16.70 -4.99 2.23
CA LYS A 164 -17.68 -5.10 3.33
C LYS A 164 -18.88 -4.17 3.11
N THR A 165 -18.66 -2.94 2.66
CA THR A 165 -19.72 -2.00 2.30
C THR A 165 -20.59 -2.55 1.18
N ARG A 166 -19.98 -3.10 0.11
CA ARG A 166 -20.73 -3.75 -0.97
C ARG A 166 -21.58 -4.93 -0.49
N VAL A 167 -21.02 -5.81 0.34
CA VAL A 167 -21.77 -6.96 0.88
C VAL A 167 -22.94 -6.50 1.76
N ARG A 168 -22.75 -5.45 2.57
CA ARG A 168 -23.82 -4.86 3.39
C ARG A 168 -24.92 -4.20 2.58
N LEU A 169 -24.57 -3.54 1.47
CA LEU A 169 -25.53 -2.88 0.58
C LEU A 169 -26.27 -3.87 -0.34
N GLY A 170 -25.93 -5.17 -0.33
CA GLY A 170 -26.62 -6.20 -1.11
C GLY A 170 -26.48 -6.07 -2.64
N GLY A 171 -25.76 -5.08 -3.15
CA GLY A 171 -25.71 -4.77 -4.58
C GLY A 171 -24.79 -5.71 -5.39
N SER A 172 -25.40 -6.56 -6.22
CA SER A 172 -24.75 -7.05 -7.44
C SER A 172 -24.95 -6.01 -8.53
N LEU A 173 -23.87 -5.63 -9.22
CA LEU A 173 -23.98 -4.75 -10.40
C LEU A 173 -24.75 -5.55 -11.47
N THR A 174 -25.92 -5.08 -11.86
CA THR A 174 -26.70 -5.68 -12.95
C THR A 174 -26.11 -5.27 -14.30
N ILE A 175 -26.57 -5.91 -15.38
CA ILE A 175 -26.13 -5.52 -16.73
C ILE A 175 -26.67 -4.15 -17.08
N GLU A 176 -27.88 -3.83 -16.63
CA GLU A 176 -28.52 -2.55 -16.81
C GLU A 176 -27.70 -1.45 -16.11
N ASP A 177 -27.30 -1.66 -14.85
CA ASP A 177 -26.40 -0.74 -14.14
C ASP A 177 -25.06 -0.56 -14.89
N ALA A 178 -24.56 -1.63 -15.53
CA ALA A 178 -23.32 -1.58 -16.30
C ALA A 178 -23.46 -0.73 -17.57
N HIS A 179 -24.59 -0.81 -18.28
CA HIS A 179 -24.89 0.05 -19.42
C HIS A 179 -25.03 1.51 -18.99
N ASP A 180 -25.76 1.78 -17.91
CA ASP A 180 -25.97 3.14 -17.40
C ASP A 180 -24.66 3.81 -16.98
N LEU A 181 -23.76 3.06 -16.33
CA LEU A 181 -22.43 3.56 -15.97
C LEU A 181 -21.57 3.91 -17.19
N LEU A 182 -21.66 3.15 -18.28
CA LEU A 182 -20.93 3.48 -19.51
C LEU A 182 -21.53 4.71 -20.19
N ALA A 183 -22.85 4.81 -20.28
CA ALA A 183 -23.53 5.98 -20.83
C ALA A 183 -23.17 7.25 -20.03
N GLN A 184 -23.19 7.17 -18.69
CA GLN A 184 -22.79 8.28 -17.84
C GLN A 184 -21.31 8.66 -18.03
N LYS A 185 -20.41 7.68 -18.19
CA LYS A 185 -18.99 7.93 -18.44
C LYS A 185 -18.76 8.61 -19.79
N GLU A 186 -19.47 8.18 -20.83
CA GLU A 186 -19.40 8.80 -22.16
C GLU A 186 -19.87 10.25 -22.14
N VAL A 187 -20.97 10.54 -21.45
CA VAL A 187 -21.47 11.90 -21.23
C VAL A 187 -20.45 12.73 -20.45
N GLN A 188 -19.87 12.19 -19.37
CA GLN A 188 -18.87 12.91 -18.57
C GLN A 188 -17.60 13.21 -19.37
N GLU A 189 -17.09 12.24 -20.14
CA GLU A 189 -15.94 12.45 -21.03
C GLU A 189 -16.25 13.48 -22.12
N GLN A 190 -17.49 13.51 -22.63
CA GLN A 190 -17.93 14.53 -23.58
C GLN A 190 -17.96 15.93 -22.94
N VAL A 191 -18.55 16.07 -21.74
CA VAL A 191 -18.57 17.33 -21.00
C VAL A 191 -17.17 17.83 -20.69
N GLU A 192 -16.24 16.94 -20.33
CA GLU A 192 -14.85 17.29 -20.08
C GLU A 192 -14.14 17.79 -21.35
N ARG A 193 -14.37 17.14 -22.50
CA ARG A 193 -13.85 17.63 -23.80
C ARG A 193 -14.43 18.98 -24.18
N GLU A 194 -15.76 19.15 -24.08
CA GLU A 194 -16.43 20.42 -24.38
C GLU A 194 -15.98 21.56 -23.45
N THR A 195 -15.71 21.25 -22.18
CA THR A 195 -15.18 22.22 -21.21
C THR A 195 -13.75 22.64 -21.54
N GLN A 196 -12.91 21.71 -21.99
CA GLN A 196 -11.55 22.01 -22.45
C GLN A 196 -11.54 22.82 -23.74
N GLU A 197 -12.44 22.51 -24.70
CA GLU A 197 -12.58 23.24 -25.96
C GLU A 197 -13.17 24.64 -25.76
N ASN A 198 -14.17 24.81 -24.89
CA ASN A 198 -14.75 26.12 -24.55
C ASN A 198 -13.86 26.98 -23.64
N GLY A 199 -12.83 26.42 -23.02
CA GLY A 199 -11.84 27.18 -22.24
C GLY A 199 -11.10 28.25 -23.07
N GLY A 200 -11.04 28.08 -24.40
CA GLY A 200 -10.46 29.06 -25.33
C GLY A 200 -11.39 30.21 -25.71
N ARG A 201 -12.70 30.11 -25.46
CA ARG A 201 -13.72 31.07 -25.89
C ARG A 201 -14.54 31.58 -24.70
N ARG A 202 -13.87 32.12 -23.68
CA ARG A 202 -14.58 32.87 -22.63
C ARG A 202 -15.16 34.15 -23.21
N THR A 203 -16.46 34.13 -23.50
CA THR A 203 -17.31 35.32 -23.47
C THR A 203 -17.13 35.97 -22.10
N ARG A 204 -16.65 37.21 -22.14
CA ARG A 204 -16.34 38.10 -21.02
C ARG A 204 -17.53 38.21 -20.06
N THR A 205 -17.57 37.36 -19.03
CA THR A 205 -18.42 37.55 -17.86
C THR A 205 -17.95 38.79 -17.09
N GLU A 206 -18.87 39.74 -17.00
CA GLU A 206 -18.89 41.00 -16.26
C GLU A 206 -17.92 41.05 -15.06
N THR A 207 -16.82 41.79 -15.25
CA THR A 207 -15.92 42.18 -14.15
C THR A 207 -16.63 43.17 -13.21
N ALA A 208 -16.56 42.88 -11.91
CA ALA A 208 -17.07 43.74 -10.84
C ALA A 208 -16.60 45.21 -11.00
N PRO A 209 -17.45 46.20 -10.65
CA PRO A 209 -17.12 47.62 -10.81
C PRO A 209 -15.90 48.00 -9.95
N GLN A 210 -14.95 48.72 -10.55
CA GLN A 210 -13.77 49.20 -9.86
C GLN A 210 -14.14 50.27 -8.82
N CYS A 211 -13.74 50.05 -7.57
CA CYS A 211 -13.92 51.00 -6.47
C CYS A 211 -12.64 51.80 -6.19
N CYS A 212 -12.80 53.00 -5.65
CA CYS A 212 -11.69 53.84 -5.21
C CYS A 212 -10.90 53.12 -4.09
N GLY A 213 -9.59 52.90 -4.28
CA GLY A 213 -8.75 52.22 -3.29
C GLY A 213 -8.58 52.97 -1.96
N ARG A 214 -9.03 54.24 -1.87
CA ARG A 214 -8.91 55.09 -0.67
C ARG A 214 -10.19 55.10 0.18
N CYS A 215 -11.36 55.31 -0.43
CA CYS A 215 -12.65 55.38 0.29
C CYS A 215 -13.61 54.21 -0.01
N GLY A 216 -13.23 53.30 -0.91
CA GLY A 216 -14.01 52.10 -1.25
C GLY A 216 -15.26 52.32 -2.09
N LYS A 217 -15.60 53.56 -2.45
CA LYS A 217 -16.81 53.89 -3.24
C LYS A 217 -16.52 53.75 -4.75
N PRO A 218 -17.45 53.19 -5.56
CA PRO A 218 -17.32 53.14 -7.02
C PRO A 218 -17.53 54.52 -7.66
N GLY A 219 -17.11 54.69 -8.91
CA GLY A 219 -17.38 55.90 -9.71
C GLY A 219 -16.31 56.98 -9.67
N HIS A 220 -15.22 56.80 -8.92
CA HIS A 220 -14.05 57.68 -8.94
C HIS A 220 -12.77 56.92 -8.57
N ASN A 221 -11.60 57.50 -8.85
CA ASN A 221 -10.31 56.90 -8.50
C ASN A 221 -9.67 57.61 -7.28
N VAL A 222 -8.56 57.07 -6.78
CA VAL A 222 -7.84 57.61 -5.61
C VAL A 222 -7.40 59.07 -5.81
N HIS A 223 -7.08 59.47 -7.03
CA HIS A 223 -6.60 60.82 -7.35
C HIS A 223 -7.73 61.87 -7.38
N THR A 224 -8.99 61.44 -7.48
CA THR A 224 -10.17 62.32 -7.50
C THR A 224 -11.02 62.20 -6.23
N CYS A 225 -10.43 61.70 -5.13
CA CYS A 225 -11.11 61.49 -3.85
C CYS A 225 -11.04 62.77 -2.99
N TYR A 226 -12.19 63.34 -2.64
CA TYR A 226 -12.29 64.65 -1.96
C TYR A 226 -12.37 64.62 -0.42
N GLU A 227 -12.15 63.47 0.22
CA GLU A 227 -12.41 63.32 1.68
C GLU A 227 -11.36 63.93 2.65
N ASP A 228 -10.45 64.82 2.20
CA ASP A 228 -9.51 65.53 3.09
C ASP A 228 -9.60 67.07 2.92
N LYS A 229 -10.70 67.70 3.37
CA LYS A 229 -10.79 69.17 3.42
C LYS A 229 -11.51 69.81 4.60
N GLU A 230 -11.77 69.07 5.68
CA GLU A 230 -12.34 69.64 6.91
C GLU A 230 -11.65 69.09 8.17
N MET A 231 -10.43 69.56 8.46
CA MET A 231 -9.91 69.58 9.83
C MET A 231 -8.66 70.48 9.96
N SER A 232 -8.84 71.80 9.91
CA SER A 232 -7.87 72.74 10.48
C SER A 232 -8.57 74.03 10.88
N ASP A 233 -8.38 74.40 12.15
CA ASP A 233 -8.63 75.71 12.78
C ASP A 233 -9.93 75.90 13.58
N VAL A 234 -9.99 75.29 14.78
CA VAL A 234 -10.60 75.92 15.97
C VAL A 234 -9.73 75.62 17.20
N TYR A 235 -8.85 76.54 17.57
CA TYR A 235 -8.24 76.65 18.91
C TYR A 235 -7.89 78.12 19.18
N ILE A 236 -8.85 78.92 19.68
CA ILE A 236 -8.60 80.09 20.56
C ILE A 236 -9.85 80.26 21.44
N SER A 237 -9.67 80.15 22.76
CA SER A 237 -10.32 80.96 23.80
C SER A 237 -9.74 80.59 25.17
N GLU A 238 -8.98 81.53 25.75
CA GLU A 238 -9.01 81.79 27.20
C GLU A 238 -10.29 82.55 27.55
#